data_AF-A0AAN8LNP8-F1
#
_entry.id   AF-A0AAN8LNP8-F1
#
_cell.length_a   1.000
_cell.length_b   1.000
_cell.length_c   1.000
_cell.angle_alpha   90.00
_cell.angle_beta   90.00
_cell.angle_gamma   90.00
#
_symmetry.space_group_name_H-M   'P 1'
#
loop_
_entity.id
_entity.type
_entity.pdbx_description
1 polymer ?
#
loop_
_entity_poly.entity_id
_entity_poly.type
_entity_poly.pdbx_seq_one_letter_code
_entity_poly.pdbx_strand_id
1 'polypeptide(L)'
;MGGLFQRNVLVAAAVCCSVLVPSVLGSPVLAQEPIRCAPCSPEKMSECPAVAPGCAEVLQEPGCGCCLACALKTGDLCGIYTAPCGSRLRCTPRPGDLRPLHSLTRGQAVCTEIPEPERSPVPQNPDQGEVDNAETENAAMVSDPGSSLYLPGHSKPFDPRAAADAQESMKAKVNAIRKKLVEQGPCHVELQRALEKIAKSQQKLGDKLTRFYLPNCDKHGLYKAKQCESSLDGQKGRCWCVSSWNGKKILGSTDLQGDAECSYEINH
;
A
#
# COMPACT_ATOMS: atom_id res chain seq x y z
N MET A 1 -6.03 71.66 8.71
CA MET A 1 -5.89 70.58 7.72
C MET A 1 -4.49 70.00 7.85
N GLY A 2 -4.33 68.68 7.99
CA GLY A 2 -3.00 68.10 8.27
C GLY A 2 -2.97 66.62 8.70
N GLY A 3 -4.13 65.96 8.87
CA GLY A 3 -4.21 64.58 9.36
C GLY A 3 -4.45 63.48 8.31
N LEU A 4 -4.70 63.80 7.03
CA LEU A 4 -5.02 62.80 6.00
C LEU A 4 -3.82 62.35 5.14
N PHE A 5 -2.78 63.16 4.98
CA PHE A 5 -1.67 62.83 4.08
C PHE A 5 -0.73 61.74 4.63
N GLN A 6 -0.61 61.62 5.95
CA GLN A 6 0.34 60.70 6.58
C GLN A 6 -0.20 59.25 6.72
N ARG A 7 -1.53 59.05 6.58
CA ARG A 7 -2.15 57.72 6.64
C ARG A 7 -2.08 56.96 5.32
N ASN A 8 -1.99 57.68 4.19
CA ASN A 8 -1.99 57.07 2.85
C ASN A 8 -0.62 56.53 2.42
N VAL A 9 0.48 57.01 3.01
CA VAL A 9 1.84 56.50 2.72
C VAL A 9 2.06 55.12 3.36
N LEU A 10 1.56 54.89 4.58
CA LEU A 10 1.66 53.60 5.26
C LEU A 10 0.79 52.50 4.64
N VAL A 11 -0.36 52.85 4.07
CA VAL A 11 -1.24 51.88 3.38
C VAL A 11 -0.64 51.42 2.05
N ALA A 12 0.07 52.29 1.32
CA ALA A 12 0.73 51.91 0.06
C ALA A 12 1.85 50.87 0.26
N ALA A 13 2.62 50.96 1.35
CA ALA A 13 3.67 49.98 1.67
C ALA A 13 3.11 48.61 2.08
N ALA A 14 1.95 48.56 2.74
CA ALA A 14 1.31 47.32 3.16
C ALA A 14 0.69 46.52 2.01
N VAL A 15 0.33 47.17 0.88
CA VAL A 15 -0.33 46.52 -0.26
C VAL A 15 0.67 45.85 -1.21
N CYS A 16 1.92 46.35 -1.30
CA CYS A 16 2.93 45.83 -2.24
C CYS A 16 3.73 44.61 -1.74
N CYS A 17 3.61 44.20 -0.47
CA CYS A 17 4.21 42.96 0.03
C CYS A 17 3.30 41.73 -0.15
N SER A 18 2.14 41.87 -0.80
CA SER A 18 1.20 40.78 -1.11
C SER A 18 1.63 39.92 -2.33
N VAL A 19 2.84 40.14 -2.84
CA VAL A 19 3.36 39.52 -4.06
C VAL A 19 3.78 38.07 -3.77
N LEU A 20 2.94 37.14 -4.25
CA LEU A 20 3.35 35.80 -4.69
C LEU A 20 4.07 34.93 -3.64
N VAL A 21 3.32 34.48 -2.64
CA VAL A 21 3.54 33.09 -2.19
C VAL A 21 2.92 32.20 -3.27
N PRO A 22 3.69 31.40 -4.02
CA PRO A 22 3.11 30.35 -4.83
C PRO A 22 2.53 29.32 -3.86
N SER A 23 1.22 29.37 -3.66
CA SER A 23 0.49 28.29 -3.01
C SER A 23 0.74 27.03 -3.82
N VAL A 24 1.69 26.22 -3.37
CA VAL A 24 1.90 24.88 -3.89
C VAL A 24 0.63 24.12 -3.54
N LEU A 25 -0.31 24.08 -4.48
CA LEU A 25 -1.37 23.07 -4.50
C LEU A 25 -0.67 21.74 -4.78
N GLY A 26 0.02 21.24 -3.76
CA GLY A 26 0.21 19.82 -3.60
C GLY A 26 -1.18 19.23 -3.66
N SER A 27 -1.46 18.52 -4.75
CA SER A 27 -2.70 17.79 -4.90
C SER A 27 -2.89 17.00 -3.60
N PRO A 28 -4.02 17.13 -2.89
CA PRO A 28 -4.23 16.33 -1.70
C PRO A 28 -4.27 14.89 -2.18
N VAL A 29 -3.16 14.20 -2.00
CA VAL A 29 -3.12 12.74 -1.98
C VAL A 29 -3.90 12.40 -0.72
N LEU A 30 -5.23 12.34 -0.89
CA LEU A 30 -6.17 11.82 0.09
C LEU A 30 -5.60 10.47 0.49
N ALA A 31 -5.03 10.42 1.70
CA ALA A 31 -4.41 9.23 2.23
C ALA A 31 -5.46 8.13 2.14
N GLN A 32 -5.17 7.10 1.34
CA GLN A 32 -6.14 6.02 1.12
C GLN A 32 -6.49 5.44 2.48
N GLU A 33 -7.79 5.40 2.82
CA GLU A 33 -8.21 4.93 4.12
C GLU A 33 -7.67 3.50 4.35
N PRO A 34 -7.04 3.22 5.50
CA PRO A 34 -6.51 1.89 5.77
C PRO A 34 -7.64 0.85 5.73
N ILE A 35 -7.39 -0.30 5.13
CA ILE A 35 -8.34 -1.42 5.11
C ILE A 35 -8.69 -1.79 6.57
N ARG A 36 -9.96 -1.67 6.92
CA ARG A 36 -10.51 -2.06 8.24
C ARG A 36 -11.32 -3.34 8.13
N CYS A 37 -11.38 -4.11 9.21
CA CYS A 37 -12.40 -5.14 9.35
C CYS A 37 -13.81 -4.53 9.28
N ALA A 38 -14.77 -5.30 8.77
CA ALA A 38 -16.18 -4.97 8.88
C ALA A 38 -16.61 -4.95 10.36
N PRO A 39 -17.50 -4.04 10.77
CA PRO A 39 -18.02 -4.04 12.13
C PRO A 39 -18.83 -5.31 12.40
N CYS A 40 -18.66 -5.88 13.59
CA CYS A 40 -19.44 -7.03 14.03
C CYS A 40 -20.91 -6.65 14.24
N SER A 41 -21.82 -7.50 13.75
CA SER A 41 -23.25 -7.34 13.97
C SER A 41 -23.69 -8.06 15.25
N PRO A 42 -24.75 -7.59 15.94
CA PRO A 42 -25.20 -8.20 17.19
C PRO A 42 -25.69 -9.64 17.00
N GLU A 43 -26.23 -9.98 15.81
CA GLU A 43 -26.64 -11.35 15.46
C GLU A 43 -25.41 -12.27 15.41
N LYS A 44 -24.33 -11.86 14.74
CA LYS A 44 -23.10 -12.65 14.68
C LYS A 44 -22.46 -12.82 16.07
N MET A 45 -22.59 -11.83 16.95
CA MET A 45 -22.09 -11.92 18.32
C MET A 45 -22.92 -12.86 19.21
N SER A 46 -24.21 -13.03 18.93
CA SER A 46 -25.07 -13.97 19.68
C SER A 46 -24.89 -15.44 19.26
N GLU A 47 -24.36 -15.69 18.05
CA GLU A 47 -23.99 -17.02 17.55
C GLU A 47 -22.62 -17.53 18.09
N CYS A 48 -21.86 -16.69 18.80
CA CYS A 48 -20.51 -17.03 19.24
C CYS A 48 -20.47 -18.15 20.30
N PRO A 49 -19.51 -19.09 20.21
CA PRO A 49 -19.33 -20.13 21.21
C PRO A 49 -18.88 -19.52 22.56
N ALA A 50 -19.31 -20.14 23.66
CA ALA A 50 -18.85 -19.77 24.99
C ALA A 50 -17.35 -20.06 25.16
N VAL A 51 -16.61 -19.11 25.74
CA VAL A 51 -15.19 -19.28 26.06
C VAL A 51 -15.03 -20.34 27.16
N ALA A 52 -14.02 -21.19 27.05
CA ALA A 52 -13.78 -22.27 27.99
C ALA A 52 -13.60 -21.77 29.45
N PRO A 53 -14.17 -22.46 30.45
CA PRO A 53 -14.02 -22.08 31.85
C PRO A 53 -12.56 -22.17 32.30
N GLY A 54 -12.13 -21.24 33.17
CA GLY A 54 -10.74 -21.15 33.63
C GLY A 54 -9.79 -20.41 32.69
N CYS A 55 -10.31 -19.74 31.65
CA CYS A 55 -9.51 -18.81 30.87
C CYS A 55 -9.06 -17.61 31.72
N ALA A 56 -7.76 -17.31 31.72
CA ALA A 56 -7.17 -16.23 32.53
C ALA A 56 -7.41 -14.83 31.93
N GLU A 57 -7.41 -14.74 30.60
CA GLU A 57 -7.61 -13.48 29.86
C GLU A 57 -8.37 -13.79 28.56
N VAL A 58 -9.45 -13.04 28.31
CA VAL A 58 -10.33 -13.24 27.17
C VAL A 58 -10.15 -12.08 26.21
N LEU A 59 -9.83 -12.38 24.94
CA LEU A 59 -9.54 -11.40 23.90
C LEU A 59 -10.40 -11.69 22.65
N GLN A 60 -10.47 -10.73 21.73
CA GLN A 60 -11.12 -10.94 20.44
C GLN A 60 -10.32 -11.94 19.59
N GLU A 61 -11.02 -12.75 18.79
CA GLU A 61 -10.42 -13.64 17.79
C GLU A 61 -9.44 -12.92 16.84
N PRO A 62 -8.45 -13.64 16.27
CA PRO A 62 -7.49 -13.06 15.33
C PRO A 62 -8.14 -12.51 14.05
N GLY A 63 -7.48 -11.53 13.44
CA GLY A 63 -7.88 -10.95 12.16
C GLY A 63 -9.16 -10.12 12.28
N CYS A 64 -10.25 -10.59 11.66
CA CYS A 64 -11.56 -9.94 11.67
C CYS A 64 -12.65 -10.82 12.33
N GLY A 65 -12.25 -11.76 13.20
CA GLY A 65 -13.20 -12.55 13.99
C GLY A 65 -14.04 -11.67 14.92
N CYS A 66 -15.27 -12.09 15.20
CA CYS A 66 -16.21 -11.35 16.05
C CYS A 66 -16.46 -12.02 17.40
N CYS A 67 -15.96 -13.24 17.58
CA CYS A 67 -16.10 -13.97 18.83
C CYS A 67 -14.89 -13.73 19.74
N LEU A 68 -15.00 -14.26 20.94
CA LEU A 68 -13.96 -14.19 21.96
C LEU A 68 -13.17 -15.51 22.00
N ALA A 69 -11.87 -15.39 22.17
CA ALA A 69 -10.93 -16.50 22.32
C ALA A 69 -10.17 -16.37 23.64
N CYS A 70 -9.72 -17.50 24.19
CA CYS A 70 -8.83 -17.46 25.33
C CYS A 70 -7.41 -17.07 24.91
N ALA A 71 -6.77 -16.16 25.64
CA ALA A 71 -5.43 -15.70 25.31
C ALA A 71 -4.35 -16.75 25.62
N LEU A 72 -3.35 -16.81 24.74
CA LEU A 72 -2.16 -17.66 24.88
C LEU A 72 -1.16 -17.05 25.87
N LYS A 73 -0.47 -17.92 26.60
CA LYS A 73 0.50 -17.58 27.66
C LYS A 73 1.92 -17.42 27.10
N THR A 74 2.83 -16.88 27.90
CA THR A 74 4.24 -16.77 27.55
C THR A 74 4.83 -18.13 27.17
N GLY A 75 5.46 -18.21 26.00
CA GLY A 75 6.05 -19.44 25.46
C GLY A 75 5.10 -20.34 24.64
N ASP A 76 3.78 -20.10 24.67
CA ASP A 76 2.82 -20.86 23.87
C ASP A 76 3.04 -20.64 22.36
N LEU A 77 2.69 -21.67 21.56
CA LEU A 77 2.74 -21.62 20.11
C LEU A 77 1.65 -20.69 19.53
N CYS A 78 2.06 -19.74 18.69
CA CYS A 78 1.19 -18.72 18.13
C CYS A 78 1.47 -18.46 16.64
N GLY A 79 0.54 -17.76 16.00
CA GLY A 79 0.64 -17.34 14.60
C GLY A 79 -0.49 -16.41 14.18
N ILE A 80 -0.59 -16.13 12.89
CA ILE A 80 -1.58 -15.22 12.29
C ILE A 80 -3.02 -15.74 12.43
N TYR A 81 -3.18 -17.07 12.50
CA TYR A 81 -4.48 -17.76 12.57
C TYR A 81 -4.71 -18.51 13.89
N THR A 82 -3.89 -18.25 14.92
CA THR A 82 -4.07 -18.83 16.26
C THR A 82 -4.83 -17.88 17.17
N ALA A 83 -5.23 -18.35 18.36
CA ALA A 83 -5.63 -17.46 19.43
C ALA A 83 -4.56 -16.36 19.68
N PRO A 84 -4.97 -15.16 20.13
CA PRO A 84 -4.04 -14.06 20.42
C PRO A 84 -3.18 -14.37 21.65
N CYS A 85 -1.97 -13.82 21.71
CA CYS A 85 -1.20 -13.78 22.96
C CYS A 85 -1.86 -12.82 23.96
N GLY A 86 -1.70 -13.10 25.25
CA GLY A 86 -2.21 -12.25 26.33
C GLY A 86 -1.56 -10.87 26.41
N SER A 87 -2.08 -10.04 27.30
CA SER A 87 -1.58 -8.70 27.60
C SER A 87 -0.08 -8.69 27.86
N ARG A 88 0.60 -7.68 27.32
CA ARG A 88 2.08 -7.53 27.31
C ARG A 88 2.87 -8.58 26.51
N LEU A 89 2.21 -9.53 25.85
CA LEU A 89 2.86 -10.50 24.96
C LEU A 89 2.62 -10.13 23.49
N ARG A 90 3.58 -10.52 22.64
CA ARG A 90 3.48 -10.46 21.18
C ARG A 90 3.87 -11.80 20.60
N CYS A 91 3.15 -12.22 19.56
CA CYS A 91 3.55 -13.38 18.78
C CYS A 91 4.79 -13.06 17.93
N THR A 92 5.92 -13.68 18.23
CA THR A 92 7.20 -13.45 17.55
C THR A 92 7.82 -14.75 17.01
N PRO A 93 8.41 -14.73 15.79
CA PRO A 93 9.26 -15.81 15.31
C PRO A 93 10.43 -16.05 16.26
N ARG A 94 10.91 -17.30 16.33
CA ARG A 94 12.03 -17.67 17.20
C ARG A 94 13.33 -16.99 16.74
N PRO A 95 14.24 -16.62 17.64
CA PRO A 95 15.57 -16.14 17.26
C PRO A 95 16.28 -17.16 16.34
N GLY A 96 16.82 -16.67 15.22
CA GLY A 96 17.50 -17.52 14.23
C GLY A 96 16.59 -18.26 13.24
N ASP A 97 15.27 -18.03 13.26
CA ASP A 97 14.34 -18.64 12.29
C ASP A 97 14.64 -18.19 10.83
N LEU A 98 14.93 -19.17 9.97
CA LEU A 98 15.22 -18.95 8.55
C LEU A 98 14.01 -18.51 7.72
N ARG A 99 12.78 -18.70 8.21
CA ARG A 99 11.54 -18.34 7.49
C ARG A 99 10.50 -17.71 8.42
N PRO A 100 10.76 -16.52 9.01
CA PRO A 100 9.94 -15.94 10.07
C PRO A 100 8.45 -15.79 9.72
N LEU A 101 8.14 -15.37 8.48
CA LEU A 101 6.76 -15.24 7.98
C LEU A 101 6.06 -16.61 7.79
N HIS A 102 6.80 -17.66 7.47
CA HIS A 102 6.24 -19.01 7.35
C HIS A 102 5.84 -19.54 8.72
N SER A 103 6.69 -19.37 9.73
CA SER A 103 6.41 -19.80 11.10
C SER A 103 5.20 -19.07 11.69
N LEU A 104 5.04 -17.77 11.41
CA LEU A 104 3.83 -17.01 11.76
C LEU A 104 2.57 -17.52 11.05
N THR A 105 2.63 -17.87 9.76
CA THR A 105 1.46 -18.44 9.06
C THR A 105 1.14 -19.87 9.48
N ARG A 106 2.11 -20.62 10.03
CA ARG A 106 1.96 -22.01 10.49
C ARG A 106 1.68 -22.18 11.99
N GLY A 107 1.61 -21.11 12.79
CA GLY A 107 1.41 -21.22 14.24
C GLY A 107 2.64 -21.72 15.01
N GLN A 108 3.84 -21.50 14.47
CA GLN A 108 5.11 -22.02 15.01
C GLN A 108 5.97 -20.96 15.72
N ALA A 109 5.55 -19.70 15.65
CA ALA A 109 6.05 -18.59 16.45
C ALA A 109 5.66 -18.77 17.94
N VAL A 110 6.16 -17.90 18.81
CA VAL A 110 5.91 -17.98 20.27
C VAL A 110 5.44 -16.65 20.85
N CYS A 111 4.59 -16.72 21.87
CA CYS A 111 4.20 -15.54 22.64
C CYS A 111 5.37 -15.10 23.56
N THR A 112 5.99 -13.97 23.24
CA THR A 112 7.10 -13.37 23.99
C THR A 112 6.70 -12.04 24.58
N GLU A 113 7.30 -11.65 25.70
CA GLU A 113 7.12 -10.31 26.27
C GLU A 113 7.50 -9.21 25.26
N ILE A 114 6.71 -8.15 25.23
CA ILE A 114 7.02 -6.94 24.47
C ILE A 114 8.14 -6.22 25.21
N PRO A 115 9.32 -5.98 24.61
CA PRO A 115 10.36 -5.18 25.24
C PRO A 115 9.79 -3.80 25.57
N GLU A 116 9.85 -3.38 26.83
CA GLU A 116 9.55 -2.00 27.15
C GLU A 116 10.57 -1.10 26.44
N PRO A 117 10.16 0.04 25.85
CA PRO A 117 11.10 0.96 25.24
C PRO A 117 11.97 1.56 26.35
N GLU A 118 13.18 1.03 26.51
CA GLU A 118 14.20 1.65 27.36
C GLU A 118 14.31 3.12 26.98
N ARG A 119 14.19 4.01 27.97
CA ARG A 119 14.44 5.43 27.79
C ARG A 119 15.93 5.64 27.64
N SER A 120 16.45 5.34 26.45
CA SER A 120 17.82 5.65 26.07
C SER A 120 18.10 7.13 26.34
N PRO A 121 19.12 7.48 27.15
CA PRO A 121 19.51 8.87 27.33
C PRO A 121 19.86 9.48 25.98
N VAL A 122 19.31 10.66 25.71
CA VAL A 122 19.57 11.40 24.46
C VAL A 122 21.07 11.66 24.32
N PRO A 123 21.74 11.17 23.26
CA PRO A 123 23.12 11.55 22.99
C PRO A 123 23.18 13.05 22.70
N GLN A 124 23.98 13.78 23.47
CA GLN A 124 24.19 15.20 23.27
C GLN A 124 25.07 15.40 22.02
N ASN A 125 24.61 16.21 21.06
CA ASN A 125 25.45 16.69 19.97
C ASN A 125 26.54 17.64 20.50
N PRO A 126 27.79 17.50 20.04
CA PRO A 126 28.72 18.60 19.90
C PRO A 126 28.64 19.21 18.49
N ASP A 127 29.06 20.48 18.39
CA ASP A 127 28.77 21.40 17.29
C ASP A 127 29.79 21.37 16.11
N GLN A 128 29.32 21.88 14.98
CA GLN A 128 29.96 22.35 13.73
C GLN A 128 31.47 22.18 13.42
N GLY A 129 31.75 21.96 12.12
CA GLY A 129 33.07 22.20 11.50
C GLY A 129 33.09 21.96 9.97
N GLU A 130 33.14 23.04 9.18
CA GLU A 130 33.39 23.03 7.73
C GLU A 130 34.91 23.11 7.43
N VAL A 131 35.44 22.86 6.22
CA VAL A 131 34.87 22.70 4.86
C VAL A 131 35.68 21.61 4.10
N ASP A 132 35.18 21.04 2.99
CA ASP A 132 35.81 21.28 1.67
C ASP A 132 35.01 20.76 0.47
N ASN A 133 35.15 21.46 -0.67
CA ASN A 133 34.52 21.16 -1.96
C ASN A 133 35.54 20.52 -2.91
N ALA A 134 35.09 19.57 -3.74
CA ALA A 134 35.85 19.11 -4.91
C ALA A 134 34.89 18.92 -6.09
N GLU A 135 34.83 19.94 -6.95
CA GLU A 135 34.11 19.90 -8.22
C GLU A 135 34.86 19.02 -9.23
N THR A 136 34.13 18.35 -10.12
CA THR A 136 34.65 17.97 -11.44
C THR A 136 33.54 18.09 -12.47
N GLU A 137 33.44 19.31 -12.99
CA GLU A 137 33.38 19.61 -14.43
C GLU A 137 32.55 18.69 -15.33
N ASN A 138 31.52 19.28 -15.95
CA ASN A 138 31.45 19.30 -17.41
C ASN A 138 30.66 20.53 -17.87
N ALA A 139 31.39 21.54 -18.37
CA ALA A 139 30.81 22.77 -18.88
C ALA A 139 30.59 22.68 -20.40
N ALA A 140 29.40 23.07 -20.85
CA ALA A 140 29.13 23.42 -22.26
C ALA A 140 27.99 24.43 -22.33
N MET A 141 28.19 25.61 -21.74
CA MET A 141 27.32 26.75 -21.99
C MET A 141 27.62 27.35 -23.38
N VAL A 142 26.60 27.43 -24.23
CA VAL A 142 26.59 28.35 -25.37
C VAL A 142 25.56 29.43 -25.06
N SER A 143 26.02 30.66 -24.93
CA SER A 143 25.20 31.83 -24.65
C SER A 143 24.37 32.24 -25.86
N ASP A 144 23.15 32.73 -25.64
CA ASP A 144 22.61 33.86 -26.41
C ASP A 144 21.61 34.66 -25.52
N PRO A 145 21.56 36.00 -25.61
CA PRO A 145 20.84 36.84 -24.64
C PRO A 145 19.47 37.31 -25.17
N GLY A 146 18.71 37.98 -24.31
CA GLY A 146 17.66 38.90 -24.75
C GLY A 146 16.24 38.55 -24.30
N SER A 147 15.90 38.98 -23.09
CA SER A 147 14.49 39.15 -22.72
C SER A 147 13.92 40.37 -23.43
N SER A 148 12.86 40.20 -24.23
CA SER A 148 11.96 41.30 -24.61
C SER A 148 10.52 40.81 -24.82
N LEU A 149 9.57 41.63 -24.39
CA LEU A 149 8.15 41.32 -24.29
C LEU A 149 7.40 41.73 -25.56
N TYR A 150 6.85 40.78 -26.33
CA TYR A 150 5.72 41.07 -27.24
C TYR A 150 4.71 39.92 -27.37
N LEU A 151 3.45 40.35 -27.23
CA LEU A 151 2.10 39.83 -27.54
C LEU A 151 1.88 38.47 -28.27
N PRO A 152 0.66 37.90 -28.19
CA PRO A 152 0.37 36.52 -28.62
C PRO A 152 0.22 36.36 -30.14
N GLY A 153 0.66 35.20 -30.64
CA GLY A 153 0.09 34.59 -31.84
C GLY A 153 0.95 34.60 -33.10
N HIS A 154 2.03 33.81 -33.10
CA HIS A 154 2.54 33.17 -34.32
C HIS A 154 2.65 31.67 -34.06
N SER A 155 1.84 30.88 -34.78
CA SER A 155 2.03 29.44 -34.84
C SER A 155 3.39 29.16 -35.47
N LYS A 156 4.29 28.50 -34.73
CA LYS A 156 5.49 27.90 -35.32
C LYS A 156 5.06 27.06 -36.52
N PRO A 157 5.78 27.07 -37.66
CA PRO A 157 5.48 26.19 -38.77
C PRO A 157 5.33 24.75 -38.26
N PHE A 158 4.23 24.10 -38.63
CA PHE A 158 4.04 22.69 -38.32
C PHE A 158 5.10 21.91 -39.09
N ASP A 159 6.21 21.57 -38.42
CA ASP A 159 7.23 20.69 -38.99
C ASP A 159 6.71 19.24 -38.91
N PRO A 160 6.38 18.61 -40.07
CA PRO A 160 5.86 17.25 -40.07
C PRO A 160 6.87 16.22 -39.57
N ARG A 161 8.18 16.53 -39.62
CA ARG A 161 9.24 15.64 -39.13
C ARG A 161 9.31 15.64 -37.62
N ALA A 162 9.40 16.83 -37.00
CA ALA A 162 9.35 16.94 -35.54
C ALA A 162 8.06 16.34 -34.93
N ALA A 163 6.92 16.46 -35.64
CA ALA A 163 5.68 15.80 -35.25
C ALA A 163 5.75 14.26 -35.37
N ALA A 164 6.35 13.73 -36.43
CA ALA A 164 6.56 12.29 -36.62
C ALA A 164 7.54 11.71 -35.58
N ASP A 165 8.67 12.38 -35.32
CA ASP A 165 9.67 11.97 -34.33
C ASP A 165 9.07 11.94 -32.91
N ALA A 166 8.23 12.93 -32.58
CA ALA A 166 7.48 12.94 -31.33
C ALA A 166 6.48 11.77 -31.23
N GLN A 167 5.78 11.45 -32.32
CA GLN A 167 4.87 10.29 -32.38
C GLN A 167 5.64 8.95 -32.26
N GLU A 168 6.80 8.82 -32.90
CA GLU A 168 7.64 7.63 -32.80
C GLU A 168 8.22 7.48 -31.38
N SER A 169 8.71 8.57 -30.78
CA SER A 169 9.19 8.58 -29.38
C SER A 169 8.08 8.17 -28.40
N MET A 170 6.85 8.68 -28.59
CA MET A 170 5.68 8.24 -27.80
C MET A 170 5.37 6.76 -28.01
N LYS A 171 5.38 6.27 -29.26
CA LYS A 171 5.16 4.86 -29.60
C LYS A 171 6.23 3.94 -28.99
N ALA A 172 7.50 4.35 -29.01
CA ALA A 172 8.60 3.64 -28.39
C ALA A 172 8.44 3.56 -26.86
N LYS A 173 8.07 4.66 -26.20
CA LYS A 173 7.76 4.69 -24.76
C LYS A 173 6.57 3.79 -24.41
N VAL A 174 5.48 3.83 -25.18
CA VAL A 174 4.32 2.93 -24.99
C VAL A 174 4.71 1.46 -25.19
N ASN A 175 5.53 1.15 -26.19
CA ASN A 175 6.04 -0.21 -26.42
C ASN A 175 6.95 -0.69 -25.29
N ALA A 176 7.80 0.19 -24.72
CA ALA A 176 8.64 -0.14 -23.56
C ALA A 176 7.80 -0.40 -22.30
N ILE A 177 6.76 0.42 -22.05
CA ILE A 177 5.80 0.20 -20.96
C ILE A 177 5.04 -1.12 -21.17
N ARG A 178 4.54 -1.38 -22.39
CA ARG A 178 3.90 -2.64 -22.75
C ARG A 178 4.84 -3.83 -22.56
N LYS A 179 6.12 -3.72 -22.93
CA LYS A 179 7.11 -4.77 -22.71
C LYS A 179 7.31 -5.04 -21.22
N LYS A 180 7.49 -4.01 -20.39
CA LYS A 180 7.57 -4.17 -18.92
C LYS A 180 6.29 -4.75 -18.29
N LEU A 181 5.13 -4.49 -18.89
CA LEU A 181 3.84 -5.07 -18.47
C LEU A 181 3.63 -6.49 -19.00
N VAL A 182 4.40 -6.94 -20.00
CA VAL A 182 4.40 -8.33 -20.51
C VAL A 182 5.49 -9.17 -19.83
N GLU A 183 6.60 -8.53 -19.40
CA GLU A 183 7.58 -9.11 -18.46
C GLU A 183 6.95 -9.40 -17.09
N GLN A 184 5.88 -8.68 -16.74
CA GLN A 184 4.97 -9.04 -15.66
C GLN A 184 3.89 -9.97 -16.22
N GLY A 185 3.93 -11.26 -15.84
CA GLY A 185 2.95 -12.23 -16.35
C GLY A 185 1.48 -11.86 -16.08
N PRO A 186 0.52 -12.52 -16.75
CA PRO A 186 -0.90 -12.14 -16.76
C PRO A 186 -1.53 -11.96 -15.38
N CYS A 187 -1.11 -12.75 -14.38
CA CYS A 187 -1.57 -12.62 -13.00
C CYS A 187 -1.12 -11.29 -12.36
N HIS A 188 0.11 -10.83 -12.59
CA HIS A 188 0.57 -9.53 -12.06
C HIS A 188 -0.18 -8.35 -12.67
N VAL A 189 -0.53 -8.42 -13.96
CA VAL A 189 -1.35 -7.38 -14.62
C VAL A 189 -2.75 -7.32 -14.01
N GLU A 190 -3.35 -8.48 -13.68
CA GLU A 190 -4.63 -8.53 -12.97
C GLU A 190 -4.50 -8.08 -11.51
N LEU A 191 -3.42 -8.46 -10.82
CA LEU A 191 -3.13 -8.06 -9.44
C LEU A 191 -3.09 -6.54 -9.29
N GLN A 192 -2.34 -5.86 -10.16
CA GLN A 192 -2.26 -4.39 -10.16
C GLN A 192 -3.64 -3.75 -10.40
N ARG A 193 -4.42 -4.29 -11.35
CA ARG A 193 -5.79 -3.82 -11.62
C ARG A 193 -6.73 -4.06 -10.43
N ALA A 194 -6.58 -5.17 -9.72
CA ALA A 194 -7.36 -5.48 -8.52
C ALA A 194 -7.03 -4.51 -7.37
N LEU A 195 -5.75 -4.23 -7.13
CA LEU A 195 -5.29 -3.24 -6.15
C LEU A 195 -5.85 -1.84 -6.46
N GLU A 196 -5.78 -1.39 -7.71
CA GLU A 196 -6.38 -0.12 -8.12
C GLU A 196 -7.90 -0.08 -7.93
N LYS A 197 -8.60 -1.19 -8.19
CA LYS A 197 -10.06 -1.28 -7.98
C LYS A 197 -10.39 -1.14 -6.50
N ILE A 198 -9.64 -1.82 -5.62
CA ILE A 198 -9.81 -1.77 -4.16
C ILE A 198 -9.56 -0.33 -3.66
N ALA A 199 -8.46 0.31 -4.07
CA ALA A 199 -8.14 1.69 -3.71
C ALA A 199 -9.25 2.68 -4.15
N LYS A 200 -9.77 2.51 -5.37
CA LYS A 200 -10.87 3.34 -5.92
C LYS A 200 -12.21 3.10 -5.20
N SER A 201 -12.49 1.89 -4.71
CA SER A 201 -13.68 1.64 -3.88
C SER A 201 -13.57 2.24 -2.49
N GLN A 202 -12.40 2.18 -1.84
CA GLN A 202 -12.20 2.83 -0.53
C GLN A 202 -12.41 4.36 -0.62
N GLN A 203 -11.97 4.99 -1.71
CA GLN A 203 -12.18 6.43 -1.95
C GLN A 203 -13.64 6.81 -2.23
N LYS A 204 -14.53 5.84 -2.54
CA LYS A 204 -15.94 6.09 -2.84
C LYS A 204 -16.84 5.66 -1.68
N LEU A 205 -17.22 6.62 -0.83
CA LEU A 205 -18.65 6.77 -0.53
C LEU A 205 -19.29 5.74 0.42
N GLY A 206 -18.53 4.79 0.99
CA GLY A 206 -19.06 3.84 1.97
C GLY A 206 -19.59 2.49 1.42
N ASP A 207 -19.26 2.12 0.17
CA ASP A 207 -19.40 0.73 -0.26
C ASP A 207 -18.44 -0.15 0.56
N LYS A 208 -18.95 -0.78 1.64
CA LYS A 208 -18.18 -1.69 2.49
C LYS A 208 -17.79 -2.93 1.68
N LEU A 209 -16.61 -2.88 1.06
CA LEU A 209 -15.99 -3.99 0.35
C LEU A 209 -15.55 -5.08 1.34
N THR A 210 -16.51 -5.80 1.93
CA THR A 210 -16.25 -6.86 2.90
C THR A 210 -15.62 -8.09 2.27
N ARG A 211 -15.81 -8.30 0.96
CA ARG A 211 -15.19 -9.39 0.18
C ARG A 211 -14.62 -8.88 -1.13
N PHE A 212 -13.44 -9.37 -1.48
CA PHE A 212 -12.78 -9.06 -2.74
C PHE A 212 -11.81 -10.17 -3.15
N TYR A 213 -11.55 -10.27 -4.45
CA TYR A 213 -10.55 -11.16 -5.01
C TYR A 213 -9.23 -10.41 -5.21
N LEU A 214 -8.14 -11.02 -4.75
CA LEU A 214 -6.77 -10.58 -5.01
C LEU A 214 -6.01 -11.79 -5.58
N PRO A 215 -5.58 -11.77 -6.85
CA PRO A 215 -5.00 -12.96 -7.49
C PRO A 215 -3.64 -13.33 -6.88
N ASN A 216 -3.52 -14.57 -6.42
CA ASN A 216 -2.28 -15.14 -5.92
C ASN A 216 -1.36 -15.51 -7.08
N CYS A 217 -0.31 -14.73 -7.29
CA CYS A 217 0.66 -14.95 -8.35
C CYS A 217 1.92 -15.70 -7.88
N ASP A 218 2.63 -16.30 -8.83
CA ASP A 218 3.98 -16.83 -8.62
C ASP A 218 5.08 -15.80 -8.98
N LYS A 219 6.34 -16.19 -8.84
CA LYS A 219 7.50 -15.32 -9.13
C LYS A 219 7.66 -14.93 -10.61
N HIS A 220 6.93 -15.57 -11.52
CA HIS A 220 6.92 -15.31 -12.96
C HIS A 220 5.69 -14.49 -13.40
N GLY A 221 4.79 -14.15 -12.46
CA GLY A 221 3.52 -13.48 -12.77
C GLY A 221 2.47 -14.42 -13.38
N LEU A 222 2.62 -15.73 -13.22
CA LEU A 222 1.58 -16.71 -13.52
C LEU A 222 0.69 -16.92 -12.29
N TYR A 223 -0.50 -17.50 -12.50
CA TYR A 223 -1.45 -17.77 -11.42
C TYR A 223 -1.01 -19.00 -10.62
N LYS A 224 -1.04 -18.91 -9.28
CA LYS A 224 -1.00 -20.10 -8.44
C LYS A 224 -2.27 -20.92 -8.64
N ALA A 225 -2.15 -22.25 -8.58
CA ALA A 225 -3.27 -23.16 -8.84
C ALA A 225 -4.47 -22.92 -7.91
N LYS A 226 -4.25 -22.64 -6.61
CA LYS A 226 -5.32 -22.26 -5.67
C LYS A 226 -5.46 -20.74 -5.59
N GLN A 227 -6.68 -20.26 -5.85
CA GLN A 227 -7.11 -18.87 -5.69
C GLN A 227 -8.18 -18.80 -4.60
N CYS A 228 -8.25 -17.68 -3.88
CA CYS A 228 -9.24 -17.46 -2.82
C CYS A 228 -9.72 -16.01 -2.76
N GLU A 229 -10.95 -15.80 -2.30
CA GLU A 229 -11.43 -14.50 -1.86
C GLU A 229 -10.78 -14.08 -0.53
N SER A 230 -10.57 -12.78 -0.36
CA SER A 230 -10.29 -12.14 0.92
C SER A 230 -11.59 -11.67 1.55
N SER A 231 -11.73 -11.85 2.87
CA SER A 231 -12.91 -11.40 3.64
C SER A 231 -12.49 -10.54 4.83
N LEU A 232 -13.16 -9.41 5.02
CA LEU A 232 -12.94 -8.46 6.10
C LEU A 232 -13.96 -8.63 7.25
N ASP A 233 -14.90 -9.57 7.12
CA ASP A 233 -15.91 -9.90 8.12
C ASP A 233 -15.52 -11.11 9.02
N GLY A 234 -14.31 -11.63 8.85
CA GLY A 234 -13.79 -12.80 9.58
C GLY A 234 -14.31 -14.16 9.09
N GLN A 235 -15.19 -14.23 8.09
CA GLN A 235 -15.54 -15.50 7.45
C GLN A 235 -14.39 -15.98 6.55
N LYS A 236 -14.16 -17.30 6.47
CA LYS A 236 -13.20 -17.86 5.51
C LYS A 236 -13.69 -17.56 4.09
N GLY A 237 -12.85 -16.91 3.29
CA GLY A 237 -13.14 -16.68 1.87
C GLY A 237 -13.20 -17.99 1.09
N ARG A 238 -13.98 -18.00 0.00
CA ARG A 238 -14.11 -19.17 -0.88
C ARG A 238 -12.81 -19.38 -1.65
N CYS A 239 -12.40 -20.64 -1.83
CA CYS A 239 -11.24 -20.99 -2.63
C CYS A 239 -11.62 -21.86 -3.84
N TRP A 240 -10.89 -21.75 -4.94
CA TRP A 240 -11.09 -22.54 -6.16
C TRP A 240 -9.77 -22.81 -6.89
N CYS A 241 -9.78 -23.77 -7.81
CA CYS A 241 -8.62 -24.09 -8.63
C CYS A 241 -8.67 -23.37 -9.99
N VAL A 242 -7.53 -22.87 -10.44
CA VAL A 242 -7.37 -22.20 -11.73
C VAL A 242 -6.22 -22.78 -12.54
N SER A 243 -6.28 -22.64 -13.87
CA SER A 243 -5.13 -22.87 -14.73
C SER A 243 -4.07 -21.77 -14.54
N SER A 244 -2.80 -22.18 -14.44
CA SER A 244 -1.67 -21.30 -14.14
C SER A 244 -1.43 -20.20 -15.19
N TRP A 245 -1.75 -20.46 -16.46
CA TRP A 245 -1.44 -19.54 -17.56
C TRP A 245 -2.52 -18.48 -17.84
N ASN A 246 -3.77 -18.69 -17.40
CA ASN A 246 -4.88 -17.77 -17.69
C ASN A 246 -5.84 -17.48 -16.52
N GLY A 247 -5.65 -18.06 -15.34
CA GLY A 247 -6.48 -17.81 -14.17
C GLY A 247 -7.92 -18.32 -14.29
N LYS A 248 -8.29 -19.05 -15.37
CA LYS A 248 -9.64 -19.60 -15.52
C LYS A 248 -9.86 -20.74 -14.54
N LYS A 249 -11.01 -20.71 -13.85
CA LYS A 249 -11.45 -21.76 -12.93
C LYS A 249 -11.56 -23.11 -13.66
N ILE A 250 -10.98 -24.16 -13.08
CA ILE A 250 -11.00 -25.52 -13.62
C ILE A 250 -12.36 -26.15 -13.34
N LEU A 251 -12.96 -26.78 -14.36
CA LEU A 251 -14.23 -27.49 -14.26
C LEU A 251 -14.15 -28.60 -13.20
N GLY A 252 -15.21 -28.74 -12.39
CA GLY A 252 -15.24 -29.69 -11.27
C GLY A 252 -14.71 -29.17 -9.94
N SER A 253 -14.05 -27.99 -9.89
CA SER A 253 -13.72 -27.35 -8.61
C SER A 253 -14.96 -26.71 -7.97
N THR A 254 -15.66 -27.46 -7.11
CA THR A 254 -16.54 -26.89 -6.09
C THR A 254 -15.75 -25.94 -5.17
N ASP A 255 -16.46 -25.09 -4.42
CA ASP A 255 -15.83 -24.18 -3.47
C ASP A 255 -15.04 -25.00 -2.43
N LEU A 256 -13.72 -24.95 -2.52
CA LEU A 256 -12.83 -25.76 -1.70
C LEU A 256 -12.85 -25.22 -0.26
N GLN A 257 -13.01 -26.12 0.72
CA GLN A 257 -12.59 -25.80 2.08
C GLN A 257 -11.10 -25.45 2.07
N GLY A 258 -10.73 -24.42 2.83
CA GLY A 258 -9.48 -23.67 2.61
C GLY A 258 -8.17 -24.48 2.59
N ASP A 259 -8.16 -25.68 3.18
CA ASP A 259 -7.00 -26.54 3.31
C ASP A 259 -6.85 -27.57 2.17
N ALA A 260 -7.85 -27.75 1.30
CA ALA A 260 -7.72 -28.63 0.14
C ALA A 260 -6.67 -28.10 -0.86
N GLU A 261 -5.84 -29.00 -1.40
CA GLU A 261 -4.92 -28.68 -2.48
C GLU A 261 -5.57 -28.89 -3.85
N CYS A 262 -5.16 -28.06 -4.81
CA CYS A 262 -5.51 -28.28 -6.21
C CYS A 262 -4.59 -29.36 -6.77
N SER A 263 -5.14 -30.55 -7.06
CA SER A 263 -4.47 -31.58 -7.83
C SER A 263 -4.05 -31.00 -9.19
N TYR A 264 -2.75 -30.93 -9.40
CA TYR A 264 -2.14 -30.47 -10.64
C TYR A 264 -2.27 -31.54 -11.72
N GLU A 265 -2.93 -31.19 -12.82
CA GLU A 265 -2.85 -31.72 -14.18
C GLU A 265 -3.83 -30.84 -14.97
N ILE A 266 -3.53 -30.34 -16.16
CA ILE A 266 -2.82 -30.95 -17.30
C ILE A 266 -1.78 -29.98 -17.84
N ASN A 267 -0.56 -30.47 -18.12
CA ASN A 267 0.39 -29.79 -19.02
C ASN A 267 -0.12 -29.92 -20.45
N HIS A 268 -0.21 -28.80 -21.19
CA HIS A 268 -0.41 -28.74 -22.63
C HIS A 268 0.72 -27.96 -23.27
#